data_AF-U9UWZ5-F1
#
_entry.id   AF-U9UWZ5-F1
#
_cell.length_a   1.000
_cell.length_b   1.000
_cell.length_c   1.000
_cell.angle_alpha   90.00
_cell.angle_beta   90.00
_cell.angle_gamma   90.00
#
_symmetry.space_group_name_H-M   'P 1'
#
loop_
_entity.id
_entity.type
_entity.pdbx_description
1 polymer ?
#
loop_
_entity_poly.entity_id
_entity_poly.type
_entity_poly.pdbx_seq_one_letter_code
_entity_poly.pdbx_strand_id
1 'polypeptide(L)' 'MDEIKLSDDSCNSQYFKQNFKNWTSGNHDVDEFIQKAQLKAKDSYQIIEWIEYDKFEDVEYLAKGGFGTTFKAVWKD' A
#
# COMPACT_ATOMS: atom_id res chain seq x y z
N MET A 1 27.26 19.52 7.52
CA MET A 1 26.39 20.61 7.06
C MET A 1 25.01 20.01 6.99
N ASP A 2 24.41 20.01 8.17
CA ASP A 2 23.01 19.85 8.56
C ASP A 2 22.19 18.70 7.96
N GLU A 3 21.96 17.73 8.84
CA GLU A 3 20.78 16.87 8.87
C GLU A 3 19.54 17.69 8.51
N ILE A 4 18.96 17.40 7.35
CA ILE A 4 17.61 17.83 7.05
C ILE A 4 16.69 16.98 7.95
N LYS A 5 16.44 17.49 9.16
CA LYS A 5 15.25 17.16 9.94
C LYS A 5 14.04 17.68 9.15
N LEU A 6 13.60 16.91 8.16
CA LEU A 6 12.26 17.05 7.61
C LEU A 6 11.31 16.72 8.75
N SER A 7 10.67 17.76 9.29
CA SER A 7 9.67 17.67 10.35
C SER A 7 8.65 16.58 10.04
N ASP A 8 8.67 15.52 10.82
CA ASP A 8 7.95 14.27 10.62
C ASP A 8 6.48 14.36 11.12
N ASP A 9 5.80 15.49 10.86
CA ASP A 9 4.45 15.77 11.37
C ASP A 9 3.49 16.13 10.23
N SER A 10 3.21 15.15 9.37
CA SER A 10 1.90 15.13 8.70
C SER A 10 1.04 14.12 9.47
N CYS A 11 -0.16 14.51 9.88
CA CYS A 11 -1.12 13.64 10.59
C CYS A 11 -1.28 12.25 9.94
N ASN A 12 -1.08 12.19 8.62
CA ASN A 12 -1.16 10.99 7.81
C ASN A 12 -0.03 9.98 8.10
N SER A 13 1.23 10.41 8.28
CA SER A 13 2.35 9.48 8.51
C SER A 13 2.20 8.74 9.85
N GLN A 14 1.73 9.43 10.88
CA GLN A 14 1.43 8.83 12.18
C GLN A 14 0.25 7.86 12.11
N TYR A 15 -0.80 8.21 11.36
CA TYR A 15 -1.94 7.33 11.10
C TYR A 15 -1.52 6.03 10.38
N PHE A 16 -0.67 6.10 9.35
CA PHE A 16 -0.19 4.89 8.68
C PHE A 16 0.69 4.04 9.58
N LYS A 17 1.63 4.66 10.32
CA LYS A 17 2.49 3.93 11.28
C LYS A 17 1.66 3.11 12.27
N GLN A 18 0.49 3.59 12.70
CA GLN A 18 -0.41 2.85 13.59
C GLN A 18 -1.12 1.68 12.90
N ASN A 19 -1.35 1.77 11.59
CA ASN A 19 -2.09 0.78 10.79
C ASN A 19 -1.22 -0.21 10.02
N PHE A 20 0.11 -0.10 10.05
CA PHE A 20 1.02 -1.03 9.35
C PHE A 20 0.73 -2.51 9.65
N LYS A 21 0.30 -2.83 10.88
CA LYS A 21 -0.05 -4.20 11.27
C LYS A 21 -1.33 -4.72 10.63
N ASN A 22 -2.22 -3.83 10.20
CA ASN A 22 -3.50 -4.19 9.62
C ASN A 22 -3.40 -4.42 8.10
N TRP A 23 -2.32 -3.95 7.46
CA TRP A 23 -2.13 -3.98 6.01
C TRP A 23 -0.91 -4.85 5.67
N THR A 24 -1.00 -6.14 6.00
CA THR A 24 0.07 -7.12 5.74
C THR A 24 -0.37 -8.12 4.70
N SER A 25 0.44 -8.27 3.67
CA SER A 25 0.31 -9.31 2.65
C SER A 25 0.75 -10.70 3.10
N GLY A 26 1.32 -10.80 4.31
CA GLY A 26 2.07 -11.98 4.74
C GLY A 26 3.42 -12.13 4.02
N ASN A 27 3.79 -11.23 3.10
CA ASN A 27 5.08 -11.18 2.43
C ASN A 27 5.90 -9.97 2.92
N HIS A 28 7.04 -10.25 3.54
CA HIS A 28 7.89 -9.21 4.14
C HIS A 28 8.37 -8.13 3.16
N ASP A 29 8.78 -8.52 1.96
CA ASP A 29 9.34 -7.58 0.98
C ASP A 29 8.25 -6.65 0.42
N VAL A 30 7.05 -7.19 0.18
CA VAL A 30 5.88 -6.42 -0.25
C VAL A 30 5.44 -5.46 0.85
N ASP A 31 5.36 -5.94 2.10
CA ASP A 31 4.95 -5.12 3.24
C ASP A 31 5.95 -3.98 3.50
N GLU A 32 7.26 -4.25 3.43
CA GLU A 32 8.29 -3.22 3.59
C GLU A 32 8.19 -2.16 2.49
N PHE A 33 7.95 -2.57 1.24
CA PHE A 33 7.75 -1.65 0.13
C PHE A 33 6.54 -0.73 0.34
N ILE A 34 5.40 -1.30 0.72
CA ILE A 34 4.15 -0.55 0.96
C ILE A 34 4.35 0.46 2.10
N GLN A 35 4.93 0.05 3.23
CA GLN A 35 5.19 0.95 4.36
C GLN A 35 6.12 2.11 3.98
N LYS A 36 7.20 1.84 3.23
CA LYS A 36 8.10 2.88 2.73
C LYS A 36 7.39 3.85 1.78
N ALA A 37 6.46 3.37 0.96
CA ALA A 37 5.66 4.22 0.07
C ALA A 37 4.70 5.12 0.87
N GLN A 38 3.99 4.56 1.85
CA GLN A 38 3.07 5.30 2.72
C GLN A 38 3.76 6.41 3.52
N LEU A 39 4.96 6.16 4.05
CA LEU A 39 5.74 7.19 4.75
C LEU A 39 6.16 8.36 3.86
N LYS A 40 6.21 8.14 2.53
CA LYS A 40 6.57 9.15 1.54
C LYS A 40 5.34 9.81 0.89
N ALA A 41 4.14 9.28 1.12
CA ALA A 41 2.91 9.81 0.55
C ALA A 41 2.64 11.22 1.08
N LYS A 42 2.39 12.17 0.17
CA LYS A 42 2.15 13.58 0.54
C LYS A 42 0.67 13.88 0.80
N ASP A 43 -0.21 13.07 0.25
CA ASP A 43 -1.67 13.20 0.34
C ASP A 43 -2.33 11.82 0.22
N SER A 44 -3.66 11.78 0.39
CA SER A 44 -4.43 10.53 0.41
C SER A 44 -4.47 9.79 -0.92
N TYR A 45 -4.19 10.45 -2.05
CA TYR A 45 -4.19 9.81 -3.36
C TYR A 45 -2.89 9.07 -3.66
N GLN A 46 -1.84 9.27 -2.84
CA GLN A 46 -0.53 8.65 -3.00
C GLN A 46 -0.32 7.43 -2.10
N ILE A 47 -1.33 7.08 -1.30
CA ILE A 47 -1.28 5.94 -0.40
C ILE A 47 -1.44 4.65 -1.20
N ILE A 48 -0.56 3.69 -0.97
CA ILE A 48 -0.74 2.32 -1.43
C ILE A 48 -1.37 1.52 -0.29
N GLU A 49 -2.49 0.88 -0.56
CA GLU A 49 -3.19 0.02 0.39
C GLU A 49 -3.04 -1.46 -0.01
N TRP A 50 -2.82 -2.31 0.99
CA TRP A 50 -2.92 -3.76 0.78
C TRP A 50 -4.35 -4.20 1.08
N ILE A 51 -5.00 -4.84 0.10
CA ILE A 51 -6.35 -5.38 0.23
C ILE A 51 -6.26 -6.90 0.16
N GLU A 52 -6.79 -7.57 1.18
CA GLU A 52 -6.83 -9.03 1.23
C GLU A 52 -7.63 -9.62 0.07
N TYR A 53 -7.17 -10.76 -0.42
CA TYR A 53 -7.73 -11.38 -1.62
C TYR A 53 -9.22 -11.76 -1.46
N ASP A 54 -9.62 -12.13 -0.24
CA ASP A 54 -10.99 -12.51 0.10
C ASP A 54 -12.00 -11.35 0.07
N LYS A 55 -11.53 -10.10 0.00
CA LYS A 55 -12.36 -8.91 -0.20
C LYS A 55 -12.71 -8.63 -1.66
N PHE A 56 -12.15 -9.41 -2.58
CA PHE A 56 -12.43 -9.28 -4.01
C PHE A 56 -13.47 -10.30 -4.47
N GLU A 57 -14.44 -9.82 -5.24
CA GLU A 57 -15.42 -10.64 -5.95
C GLU A 57 -15.33 -10.45 -7.45
N ASP A 58 -15.99 -11.33 -8.20
CA ASP A 58 -16.03 -11.30 -9.66
C ASP A 58 -14.62 -11.16 -10.28
N VAL A 59 -13.68 -11.97 -9.78
CA VAL A 59 -12.28 -11.93 -10.20
C VAL A 59 -12.15 -12.51 -11.61
N GLU A 60 -11.93 -11.63 -12.58
CA GLU A 60 -11.83 -11.94 -14.00
C GLU A 60 -10.41 -11.75 -14.51
N TYR A 61 -9.92 -12.70 -15.31
CA TYR A 61 -8.65 -12.55 -16.02
C TYR A 61 -8.72 -11.39 -17.02
N LEU A 62 -7.71 -10.51 -17.02
CA LEU A 62 -7.58 -9.45 -18.01
C LEU A 62 -6.49 -9.74 -19.04
N ALA A 63 -5.25 -9.94 -18.57
CA ALA A 63 -4.09 -10.06 -19.44
C ALA A 63 -2.90 -10.70 -18.72
N LYS A 64 -1.93 -11.19 -19.49
CA LYS A 64 -0.60 -11.59 -18.97
C LYS A 64 0.47 -10.78 -19.68
N GLY A 65 1.33 -10.11 -18.90
CA GLY A 65 2.48 -9.34 -19.38
C GLY A 65 3.82 -9.94 -18.93
N GLY A 66 4.91 -9.25 -19.25
CA GLY A 66 6.27 -9.69 -18.88
C GLY A 66 6.53 -9.74 -17.36
N PHE A 67 5.75 -8.99 -16.58
CA PHE A 67 5.93 -8.84 -15.13
C PHE A 67 4.83 -9.52 -14.30
N GLY A 68 3.88 -10.22 -14.94
CA GLY A 68 2.83 -10.93 -14.20
C GLY A 68 1.52 -11.06 -14.97
N THR A 69 0.49 -11.49 -14.23
CA THR A 69 -0.88 -11.64 -14.71
C THR A 69 -1.76 -10.59 -14.05
N THR A 70 -2.60 -9.94 -14.83
CA THR A 70 -3.53 -8.90 -14.38
C THR A 70 -4.94 -9.46 -14.36
N PHE A 71 -5.67 -9.14 -13.29
CA PHE A 71 -7.07 -9.47 -13.09
C PHE A 71 -7.87 -8.19 -12.83
N LYS A 72 -9.17 -8.24 -13.14
CA LYS A 72 -10.17 -7.26 -12.73
C LYS A 72 -10.99 -7.89 -11.61
N ALA A 73 -11.39 -7.10 -10.63
CA ALA A 73 -12.30 -7.57 -9.58
C ALA A 73 -13.18 -6.42 -9.09
N VAL A 74 -14.25 -6.76 -8.40
CA VAL A 74 -15.06 -5.85 -7.59
C VAL A 74 -14.52 -5.90 -6.16
N TRP A 75 -14.15 -4.76 -5.60
CA TRP A 75 -13.76 -4.65 -4.19
C TRP A 75 -15.02 -4.43 -3.34
N LYS A 76 -15.25 -5.34 -2.38
CA LYS A 76 -16.25 -5.16 -1.34
C LYS A 76 -15.57 -4.62 -0.08
N ASP A 77 -15.85 -3.37 0.23
CA ASP A 77 -15.52 -2.74 1.52
C ASP A 77 -16.49 -3.17 2.62
#